data_AF-A0A316LSK6-F1
#
_entry.id   AF-A0A316LSK6-F1
#
_cell.length_a   1.000
_cell.length_b   1.000
_cell.length_c   1.000
_cell.angle_alpha   90.00
_cell.angle_beta   90.00
_cell.angle_gamma   90.00
#
_symmetry.space_group_name_H-M   'P 1'
#
loop_
_entity.id
_entity.type
_entity.pdbx_description
1 polymer ?
#
loop_
_entity_poly.entity_id
_entity_poly.type
_entity_poly.pdbx_seq_one_letter_code
_entity_poly.pdbx_strand_id
1 'polypeptide(L)'
;MVKCTYWGLCEIYDTTFKEKINESLQMLIEKQDSVEFWFYTMGETNYEFLLCVMRAKICNPNKHIKIVRVTDDTKDWVSKAEYFLPCVADEVIHASAFVKPRNPFSVKPDRIDQISHWVIQQCDLIFSYDYPEISDRQQQNWIKRTAAKSNKQIFSIASDTTRAVITESMSALPEKEAYILNDICKGMTLKEIAIQRNLSLSGVKLHRNRAQRLLRELLKSRLGKKKNYDRRQARICGVFGLGDLSGYNLSFVTTLIDILINEYGITDIWVEEKDGFSKFVLTLMKSYCINKARVTLVVRQAENNCLFVPPYDDVIITHSDFENRCRSIIKHSVFCITNLSNDLSVKQFIEPSRDENPPFIIDVSNYSPKIITLHTDQEPPR
;
A
#
# COMPACT_ATOMS: atom_id res chain seq x y z
N MET A 1 -17.01 16.16 8.03
CA MET A 1 -15.76 15.42 7.71
C MET A 1 -16.09 13.94 7.77
N VAL A 2 -15.86 13.22 6.68
CA VAL A 2 -16.16 11.78 6.58
C VAL A 2 -14.88 10.98 6.84
N LYS A 3 -14.94 9.97 7.70
CA LYS A 3 -13.82 9.07 7.97
C LYS A 3 -14.00 7.76 7.22
N CYS A 4 -12.97 7.36 6.49
CA CYS A 4 -12.97 6.22 5.59
C CYS A 4 -11.87 5.24 5.96
N THR A 5 -12.14 3.95 5.80
CA THR A 5 -11.11 2.91 5.85
C THR A 5 -11.33 1.87 4.77
N TYR A 6 -10.27 1.16 4.40
CA TYR A 6 -10.36 -0.07 3.64
C TYR A 6 -10.58 -1.27 4.56
N TRP A 7 -11.31 -2.25 4.06
CA TRP A 7 -11.38 -3.59 4.62
C TRP A 7 -11.51 -4.63 3.51
N GLY A 8 -10.85 -5.77 3.67
CA GLY A 8 -11.10 -6.90 2.77
C GLY A 8 -9.91 -7.83 2.65
N LEU A 9 -9.88 -8.53 1.52
CA LEU A 9 -8.79 -9.41 1.14
C LEU A 9 -7.48 -8.62 1.03
N CYS A 10 -6.36 -9.24 1.39
CA CYS A 10 -5.04 -8.60 1.27
C CYS A 10 -4.43 -8.74 -0.12
N GLU A 11 -5.01 -9.58 -0.98
CA GLU A 11 -4.53 -9.89 -2.34
C GLU A 11 -5.57 -9.44 -3.36
N ILE A 12 -5.12 -8.89 -4.49
CA ILE A 12 -6.00 -8.45 -5.57
C ILE A 12 -6.31 -9.64 -6.48
N TYR A 13 -7.60 -9.89 -6.73
CA TYR A 13 -8.12 -10.90 -7.68
C TYR A 13 -8.84 -10.31 -8.90
N ASP A 14 -9.04 -8.99 -8.92
CA ASP A 14 -9.79 -8.29 -9.96
C ASP A 14 -8.88 -7.51 -10.89
N THR A 15 -9.14 -7.63 -12.18
CA THR A 15 -8.45 -6.84 -13.21
C THR A 15 -8.91 -5.39 -13.26
N THR A 16 -10.04 -5.08 -12.62
CA THR A 16 -10.72 -3.77 -12.58
C THR A 16 -10.65 -3.10 -11.21
N PHE A 17 -9.82 -3.63 -10.31
CA PHE A 17 -9.75 -3.21 -8.90
C PHE A 17 -9.45 -1.72 -8.77
N LYS A 18 -8.46 -1.23 -9.52
CA LYS A 18 -7.99 0.15 -9.49
C LYS A 18 -9.04 1.11 -10.03
N GLU A 19 -9.68 0.77 -11.15
CA GLU A 19 -10.74 1.56 -11.77
C GLU A 19 -11.90 1.75 -10.79
N LYS A 20 -12.37 0.67 -10.16
CA LYS A 20 -13.46 0.72 -9.18
C LYS A 20 -13.13 1.57 -7.95
N ILE A 21 -11.90 1.51 -7.45
CA ILE A 21 -11.47 2.37 -6.35
C ILE A 21 -11.52 3.83 -6.78
N ASN A 22 -10.92 4.16 -7.93
CA ASN A 22 -10.88 5.54 -8.42
C ASN A 22 -12.28 6.12 -8.65
N GLU A 23 -13.19 5.36 -9.29
CA GLU A 23 -14.59 5.76 -9.47
C GLU A 23 -15.26 6.04 -8.12
N SER A 24 -15.08 5.13 -7.16
CA SER A 24 -15.69 5.25 -5.83
C SER A 24 -15.11 6.43 -5.02
N LEU A 25 -13.80 6.67 -5.13
CA LEU A 25 -13.14 7.81 -4.50
C LEU A 25 -13.60 9.12 -5.14
N GLN A 26 -13.70 9.17 -6.46
CA GLN A 26 -14.17 10.35 -7.18
C GLN A 26 -15.59 10.72 -6.73
N MET A 27 -16.51 9.75 -6.72
CA MET A 27 -17.88 9.97 -6.25
C MET A 27 -17.94 10.47 -4.79
N LEU A 28 -17.02 10.01 -3.94
CA LEU A 28 -16.91 10.44 -2.54
C LEU A 28 -16.40 11.89 -2.43
N ILE A 29 -15.33 12.22 -3.15
CA ILE A 29 -14.65 13.53 -3.08
C ILE A 29 -15.47 14.63 -3.74
N GLU A 30 -16.23 14.31 -4.80
CA GLU A 30 -17.18 15.24 -5.39
C GLU A 30 -18.24 15.68 -4.37
N LYS A 31 -18.69 14.75 -3.51
CA LYS A 31 -19.74 15.00 -2.50
C LYS A 31 -19.23 15.58 -1.19
N GLN A 32 -17.96 15.43 -0.87
CA GLN A 32 -17.40 15.76 0.45
C GLN A 32 -16.24 16.75 0.31
N ASP A 33 -16.27 17.83 1.06
CA ASP A 33 -15.16 18.80 1.08
C ASP A 33 -14.01 18.38 1.99
N SER A 34 -14.27 17.47 2.94
CA SER A 34 -13.29 17.03 3.93
C SER A 34 -13.44 15.53 4.22
N VAL A 35 -12.38 14.77 3.95
CA VAL A 35 -12.33 13.30 4.07
C VAL A 35 -11.01 12.88 4.72
N GLU A 36 -11.09 11.96 5.69
CA GLU A 36 -9.91 11.28 6.26
C GLU A 36 -9.88 9.82 5.84
N PHE A 37 -8.73 9.34 5.39
CA PHE A 37 -8.50 7.93 5.05
C PHE A 37 -7.56 7.29 6.06
N TRP A 38 -8.08 6.33 6.81
CA TRP A 38 -7.39 5.66 7.91
C TRP A 38 -6.78 4.33 7.45
N PHE A 39 -5.49 4.14 7.71
CA PHE A 39 -4.73 2.95 7.33
C PHE A 39 -4.04 2.35 8.56
N TYR A 40 -4.33 1.08 8.86
CA TYR A 40 -3.67 0.37 9.96
C TYR A 40 -2.83 -0.80 9.45
N THR A 41 -3.46 -1.76 8.80
CA THR A 41 -2.76 -2.88 8.17
C THR A 41 -2.38 -2.53 6.74
N MET A 42 -1.21 -3.01 6.32
CA MET A 42 -0.75 -2.88 4.94
C MET A 42 -0.62 -4.27 4.29
N GLY A 43 -0.87 -4.30 2.99
CA GLY A 43 -0.89 -5.46 2.12
C GLY A 43 -1.19 -4.99 0.70
N GLU A 44 -1.11 -5.87 -0.29
CA GLU A 44 -1.21 -5.52 -1.72
C GLU A 44 -2.40 -4.59 -2.03
N THR A 45 -3.58 -4.94 -1.55
CA THR A 45 -4.80 -4.13 -1.73
C THR A 45 -4.75 -2.78 -1.03
N ASN A 46 -4.16 -2.70 0.17
CA ASN A 46 -4.00 -1.45 0.90
C ASN A 46 -2.98 -0.51 0.22
N TYR A 47 -1.91 -1.03 -0.40
CA TYR A 47 -0.98 -0.18 -1.15
C TYR A 47 -1.66 0.43 -2.38
N GLU A 48 -2.38 -0.37 -3.16
CA GLU A 48 -3.13 0.14 -4.31
C GLU A 48 -4.24 1.11 -3.88
N PHE A 49 -4.92 0.85 -2.76
CA PHE A 49 -5.89 1.79 -2.20
C PHE A 49 -5.22 3.11 -1.77
N LEU A 50 -4.08 3.05 -1.06
CA LEU A 50 -3.29 4.22 -0.67
C LEU A 50 -2.87 5.03 -1.90
N LEU A 51 -2.39 4.37 -2.97
CA LEU A 51 -2.04 5.06 -4.21
C LEU A 51 -3.21 5.82 -4.81
N CYS A 52 -4.40 5.21 -4.82
CA CYS A 52 -5.59 5.87 -5.35
C CYS A 52 -5.99 7.08 -4.48
N VAL A 53 -5.89 6.97 -3.14
CA VAL A 53 -6.11 8.08 -2.21
C VAL A 53 -5.11 9.21 -2.41
N MET A 54 -3.82 8.88 -2.58
CA MET A 54 -2.78 9.87 -2.87
C MET A 54 -3.07 10.61 -4.19
N ARG A 55 -3.50 9.90 -5.24
CA ARG A 55 -3.88 10.54 -6.52
C ARG A 55 -5.06 11.46 -6.33
N ALA A 56 -6.09 10.97 -5.65
CA ALA A 56 -7.27 11.75 -5.31
C ALA A 56 -6.90 13.06 -4.60
N LYS A 57 -5.96 13.02 -3.64
CA LYS A 57 -5.45 14.20 -2.94
C LYS A 57 -4.74 15.18 -3.89
N ILE A 58 -3.84 14.68 -4.74
CA ILE A 58 -3.09 15.52 -5.69
C ILE A 58 -4.03 16.18 -6.72
N CYS A 59 -4.99 15.42 -7.26
CA CYS A 59 -5.91 15.92 -8.28
C CYS A 59 -6.98 16.87 -7.71
N ASN A 60 -7.15 16.94 -6.39
CA ASN A 60 -8.16 17.77 -5.73
C ASN A 60 -7.53 18.65 -4.65
N PRO A 61 -6.61 19.59 -5.00
CA PRO A 61 -5.87 20.39 -4.02
C PRO A 61 -6.77 21.33 -3.20
N ASN A 62 -7.96 21.66 -3.72
CA ASN A 62 -8.94 22.50 -3.04
C ASN A 62 -9.80 21.72 -2.01
N LYS A 63 -9.67 20.39 -1.94
CA LYS A 63 -10.40 19.52 -1.02
C LYS A 63 -9.50 19.15 0.15
N HIS A 64 -10.07 19.05 1.35
CA HIS A 64 -9.34 18.65 2.55
C HIS A 64 -9.28 17.10 2.64
N ILE A 65 -8.35 16.50 1.91
CA ILE A 65 -8.12 15.05 1.91
C ILE A 65 -6.92 14.73 2.80
N LYS A 66 -7.15 13.96 3.86
CA LYS A 66 -6.14 13.61 4.87
C LYS A 66 -5.89 12.11 4.91
N ILE A 67 -4.63 11.72 5.06
CA ILE A 67 -4.16 10.34 5.19
C ILE A 67 -3.69 10.13 6.63
N VAL A 68 -4.36 9.22 7.34
CA VAL A 68 -4.09 8.90 8.75
C VAL A 68 -3.47 7.52 8.83
N ARG A 69 -2.25 7.43 9.34
CA ARG A 69 -1.59 6.16 9.65
C ARG A 69 -1.88 5.79 11.10
N VAL A 70 -2.44 4.61 11.30
CA VAL A 70 -2.63 4.02 12.63
C VAL A 70 -1.47 3.06 12.89
N THR A 71 -0.81 3.19 14.03
CA THR A 71 0.32 2.35 14.45
C THR A 71 0.02 1.67 15.78
N ASP A 72 0.77 0.62 16.12
CA ASP A 72 0.70 -0.03 17.42
C ASP A 72 2.11 -0.18 17.98
N ASP A 73 2.39 0.53 19.06
CA ASP A 73 3.69 0.57 19.74
C ASP A 73 3.78 -0.43 20.91
N THR A 74 2.71 -1.19 21.19
CA THR A 74 2.63 -2.05 22.38
C THR A 74 3.47 -3.32 22.36
N LYS A 75 4.40 -3.47 21.41
CA LYS A 75 5.52 -4.44 21.38
C LYS A 75 6.26 -4.29 20.05
N ASP A 76 7.52 -4.72 20.04
CA ASP A 76 8.46 -4.81 18.91
C ASP A 76 8.02 -5.78 17.78
N TRP A 77 6.71 -5.91 17.51
CA TRP A 77 6.14 -6.71 16.42
C TRP A 77 6.36 -6.08 15.03
N VAL A 78 7.30 -5.13 14.97
CA VAL A 78 7.65 -4.19 13.90
C VAL A 78 8.09 -4.89 12.60
N SER A 79 8.15 -6.22 12.54
CA SER A 79 8.84 -6.90 11.44
C SER A 79 8.13 -6.96 10.08
N LYS A 80 6.89 -6.46 9.91
CA LYS A 80 6.21 -6.42 8.58
C LYS A 80 5.17 -5.30 8.35
N ALA A 81 4.87 -4.47 9.37
CA ALA A 81 3.87 -3.39 9.26
C ALA A 81 4.48 -2.05 8.80
N GLU A 82 5.76 -2.05 8.43
CA GLU A 82 6.54 -0.83 8.15
C GLU A 82 6.49 -0.36 6.69
N TYR A 83 5.88 -1.12 5.78
CA TYR A 83 5.83 -0.78 4.36
C TYR A 83 4.83 0.34 4.01
N PHE A 84 4.31 1.06 5.01
CA PHE A 84 3.57 2.30 4.79
C PHE A 84 4.57 3.43 4.48
N LEU A 85 4.36 4.17 3.38
CA LEU A 85 5.22 5.29 2.99
C LEU A 85 5.19 6.38 4.08
N PRO A 86 6.24 6.57 4.90
CA PRO A 86 6.14 7.39 6.11
C PRO A 86 5.86 8.87 5.83
N CYS A 87 6.34 9.36 4.69
CA CYS A 87 6.17 10.73 4.22
C CYS A 87 4.77 11.05 3.68
N VAL A 88 3.88 10.07 3.55
CA VAL A 88 2.54 10.24 2.97
C VAL A 88 1.46 10.49 4.02
N ALA A 89 1.71 10.10 5.28
CA ALA A 89 0.77 10.32 6.36
C ALA A 89 0.76 11.79 6.79
N ASP A 90 -0.43 12.40 6.82
CA ASP A 90 -0.63 13.71 7.42
C ASP A 90 -0.67 13.63 8.95
N GLU A 91 -1.13 12.49 9.48
CA GLU A 91 -1.22 12.21 10.90
C GLU A 91 -0.86 10.76 11.21
N VAL A 92 -0.20 10.55 12.36
CA VAL A 92 0.06 9.22 12.92
C VAL A 92 -0.67 9.09 14.25
N ILE A 93 -1.54 8.08 14.37
CA ILE A 93 -2.28 7.77 15.58
C ILE A 93 -1.79 6.46 16.17
N HIS A 94 -1.40 6.50 17.45
CA HIS A 94 -0.97 5.33 18.20
C HIS A 94 -2.20 4.61 18.78
N ALA A 95 -2.54 3.46 18.23
CA ALA A 95 -3.72 2.67 18.63
C ALA A 95 -3.65 2.19 20.09
N SER A 96 -2.46 2.07 20.65
CA SER A 96 -2.22 1.69 22.05
C SER A 96 -2.87 2.62 23.08
N ALA A 97 -3.02 3.90 22.74
CA ALA A 97 -3.68 4.88 23.58
C ALA A 97 -5.19 4.59 23.74
N PHE A 98 -5.78 3.87 22.78
CA PHE A 98 -7.24 3.65 22.69
C PHE A 98 -7.63 2.18 22.87
N VAL A 99 -6.77 1.27 22.42
CA VAL A 99 -7.01 -0.17 22.41
C VAL A 99 -6.00 -0.83 23.32
N LYS A 100 -6.42 -1.19 24.53
CA LYS A 100 -5.60 -2.01 25.42
C LYS A 100 -5.65 -3.48 24.97
N PRO A 101 -4.51 -4.20 24.99
CA PRO A 101 -4.51 -5.61 24.66
C PRO A 101 -5.38 -6.36 25.67
N ARG A 102 -6.33 -7.18 25.19
CA ARG A 102 -7.19 -8.00 26.06
C ARG A 102 -6.39 -8.94 26.97
N ASN A 103 -5.22 -9.36 26.52
CA ASN A 103 -4.28 -10.20 27.26
C ASN A 103 -2.86 -9.67 27.00
N PRO A 104 -1.99 -9.49 28.01
CA PRO A 104 -0.57 -9.17 27.82
C PRO A 104 0.16 -10.13 26.89
N PHE A 105 -0.32 -11.37 26.75
CA PHE A 105 0.19 -12.42 25.89
C PHE A 105 -0.60 -12.57 24.57
N SER A 106 -1.46 -11.62 24.20
CA SER A 106 -2.25 -11.71 22.97
C SER A 106 -1.34 -11.94 21.76
N VAL A 107 -1.68 -12.95 20.96
CA VAL A 107 -0.94 -13.30 19.75
C VAL A 107 -1.21 -12.25 18.67
N LYS A 108 -0.26 -12.07 17.73
CA LYS A 108 -0.31 -11.08 16.65
C LYS A 108 -1.67 -10.98 15.91
N PRO A 109 -2.34 -12.07 15.50
CA PRO A 109 -3.63 -11.98 14.81
C PRO A 109 -4.72 -11.33 15.66
N ASP A 110 -4.80 -11.66 16.95
CA ASP A 110 -5.82 -11.12 17.86
C ASP A 110 -5.64 -9.61 18.08
N ARG A 111 -4.39 -9.14 18.10
CA ARG A 111 -4.08 -7.71 18.26
C ARG A 111 -4.43 -6.92 17.01
N ILE A 112 -4.09 -7.46 15.83
CA ILE A 112 -4.44 -6.86 14.54
C ILE A 112 -5.97 -6.73 14.39
N ASP A 113 -6.71 -7.78 14.75
CA ASP A 113 -8.18 -7.75 14.69
C ASP A 113 -8.76 -6.73 15.66
N GLN A 114 -8.23 -6.63 16.88
CA GLN A 114 -8.69 -5.63 17.88
C GLN A 114 -8.54 -4.20 17.36
N ILE A 115 -7.38 -3.87 16.79
CA ILE A 115 -7.14 -2.51 16.30
C ILE A 115 -7.93 -2.25 15.01
N SER A 116 -7.97 -3.21 14.09
CA SER A 116 -8.77 -3.08 12.85
C SER A 116 -10.25 -2.85 13.17
N HIS A 117 -10.79 -3.55 14.17
CA HIS A 117 -12.16 -3.32 14.64
C HIS A 117 -12.34 -1.92 15.23
N TRP A 118 -11.38 -1.44 16.01
CA TRP A 118 -11.42 -0.08 16.55
C TRP A 118 -11.37 0.98 15.44
N VAL A 119 -10.50 0.82 14.43
CA VAL A 119 -10.44 1.73 13.26
C VAL A 119 -11.79 1.77 12.53
N ILE A 120 -12.40 0.61 12.28
CA ILE A 120 -13.72 0.52 11.64
C ILE A 120 -14.80 1.22 12.48
N GLN A 121 -14.71 1.17 13.81
CA GLN A 121 -15.63 1.90 14.67
C GLN A 121 -15.48 3.42 14.54
N GLN A 122 -14.27 3.92 14.29
CA GLN A 122 -14.02 5.36 14.08
C GLN A 122 -14.46 5.87 12.70
N CYS A 123 -14.63 4.99 11.72
CA CYS A 123 -14.92 5.37 10.32
C CYS A 123 -16.42 5.34 10.00
N ASP A 124 -16.90 6.30 9.23
CA ASP A 124 -18.29 6.40 8.76
C ASP A 124 -18.54 5.53 7.52
N LEU A 125 -17.49 5.36 6.72
CA LEU A 125 -17.53 4.71 5.41
C LEU A 125 -16.44 3.64 5.31
N ILE A 126 -16.78 2.48 4.77
CA ILE A 126 -15.87 1.35 4.60
C ILE A 126 -15.83 0.94 3.12
N PHE A 127 -14.64 0.98 2.52
CA PHE A 127 -14.39 0.35 1.23
C PHE A 127 -14.16 -1.14 1.46
N SER A 128 -15.07 -1.98 0.97
CA SER A 128 -15.03 -3.43 1.16
C SER A 128 -14.59 -4.15 -0.10
N TYR A 129 -13.52 -4.93 -0.02
CA TYR A 129 -13.11 -5.85 -1.08
C TYR A 129 -13.18 -7.29 -0.59
N ASP A 130 -14.34 -7.91 -0.76
CA ASP A 130 -14.59 -9.22 -0.21
C ASP A 130 -15.44 -10.12 -1.12
N TYR A 131 -15.08 -11.40 -1.08
CA TYR A 131 -15.78 -12.51 -1.72
C TYR A 131 -16.05 -13.56 -0.64
N PRO A 132 -17.31 -13.74 -0.19
CA PRO A 132 -17.67 -14.67 0.88
C PRO A 132 -17.10 -16.08 0.74
N GLU A 133 -16.94 -16.52 -0.50
CA GLU A 133 -16.44 -17.84 -0.87
C GLU A 133 -14.97 -18.03 -0.46
N ILE A 134 -14.16 -16.97 -0.55
CA ILE A 134 -12.70 -17.01 -0.33
C ILE A 134 -12.22 -16.14 0.84
N SER A 135 -13.12 -15.46 1.55
CA SER A 135 -12.79 -14.57 2.68
C SER A 135 -13.02 -15.23 4.03
N ASP A 136 -12.54 -14.60 5.11
CA ASP A 136 -12.89 -15.05 6.47
C ASP A 136 -14.31 -14.61 6.84
N ARG A 137 -15.21 -15.59 6.93
CA ARG A 137 -16.60 -15.38 7.30
C ARG A 137 -16.77 -14.69 8.66
N GLN A 138 -15.93 -14.99 9.64
CA GLN A 138 -16.08 -14.42 10.98
C GLN A 138 -15.87 -12.91 10.95
N GLN A 139 -14.85 -12.46 10.22
CA GLN A 139 -14.58 -11.04 10.04
C GLN A 139 -15.67 -10.36 9.19
N GLN A 140 -16.13 -10.98 8.10
CA GLN A 140 -17.23 -10.44 7.28
C GLN A 140 -18.53 -10.25 8.08
N ASN A 141 -18.91 -11.25 8.87
CA ASN A 141 -20.10 -11.19 9.71
C ASN A 141 -19.99 -10.09 10.75
N TRP A 142 -18.79 -9.87 11.31
CA TRP A 142 -18.58 -8.79 12.26
C TRP A 142 -18.80 -7.42 11.61
N ILE A 143 -18.24 -7.18 10.42
CA ILE A 143 -18.40 -5.89 9.72
C ILE A 143 -19.84 -5.61 9.35
N LYS A 144 -20.53 -6.61 8.78
CA LYS A 144 -21.95 -6.47 8.45
C LYS A 144 -22.78 -6.11 9.67
N ARG A 145 -22.49 -6.74 10.83
CA ARG A 145 -23.14 -6.42 12.11
C ARG A 145 -22.77 -5.03 12.61
N THR A 146 -21.50 -4.64 12.52
CA THR A 146 -21.03 -3.31 12.94
C THR A 146 -21.70 -2.24 12.09
N ALA A 147 -21.71 -2.38 10.77
CA ALA A 147 -22.35 -1.45 9.86
C ALA A 147 -23.86 -1.34 10.12
N ALA A 148 -24.55 -2.47 10.31
CA ALA A 148 -25.98 -2.48 10.63
C ALA A 148 -26.29 -1.77 11.97
N LYS A 149 -25.43 -1.93 12.99
CA LYS A 149 -25.64 -1.30 14.31
C LYS A 149 -25.33 0.20 14.35
N SER A 150 -24.46 0.68 13.46
CA SER A 150 -23.92 2.04 13.53
C SER A 150 -24.20 2.87 12.27
N ASN A 151 -25.12 2.39 11.42
CA ASN A 151 -25.52 3.02 10.16
C ASN A 151 -24.34 3.42 9.26
N LYS A 152 -23.25 2.63 9.28
CA LYS A 152 -22.06 2.89 8.47
C LYS A 152 -22.31 2.49 7.02
N GLN A 153 -21.77 3.26 6.08
CA GLN A 153 -21.89 2.99 4.66
C GLN A 153 -20.79 2.01 4.22
N ILE A 154 -21.15 0.98 3.45
CA ILE A 154 -20.19 0.04 2.86
C ILE A 154 -20.22 0.19 1.34
N PHE A 155 -19.06 0.56 0.76
CA PHE A 155 -18.84 0.55 -0.68
C PHE A 155 -18.11 -0.71 -1.08
N SER A 156 -18.79 -1.62 -1.75
CA SER A 156 -18.14 -2.82 -2.28
C SER A 156 -17.37 -2.48 -3.55
N ILE A 157 -16.07 -2.78 -3.55
CA ILE A 157 -15.19 -2.65 -4.73
C ILE A 157 -14.93 -4.02 -5.40
N ALA A 158 -15.67 -5.06 -5.01
CA ALA A 158 -15.59 -6.38 -5.64
C ALA A 158 -16.21 -6.38 -7.04
N SER A 159 -15.61 -7.11 -7.98
CA SER A 159 -16.09 -7.30 -9.34
C SER A 159 -17.09 -8.45 -9.45
N ASP A 160 -18.24 -8.17 -10.08
CA ASP A 160 -19.22 -9.21 -10.40
C ASP A 160 -18.67 -10.25 -11.40
N THR A 161 -17.74 -9.85 -12.27
CA THR A 161 -17.08 -10.77 -13.20
C THR A 161 -16.20 -11.78 -12.47
N THR A 162 -15.48 -11.33 -11.43
CA THR A 162 -14.69 -12.25 -10.60
C THR A 162 -15.60 -13.11 -9.73
N ARG A 163 -16.69 -12.55 -9.20
CA ARG A 163 -17.70 -13.33 -8.48
C ARG A 163 -18.28 -14.45 -9.34
N ALA A 164 -18.64 -14.17 -10.59
CA ALA A 164 -19.14 -15.19 -11.53
C ALA A 164 -18.13 -16.33 -11.73
N VAL A 165 -16.84 -15.99 -11.93
CA VAL A 165 -15.77 -16.99 -12.08
C VAL A 165 -15.58 -17.82 -10.81
N ILE A 166 -15.68 -17.21 -9.62
CA ILE A 166 -15.63 -17.95 -8.35
C ILE A 166 -16.79 -18.95 -8.29
N THR A 167 -18.02 -18.51 -8.57
CA THR A 167 -19.22 -19.35 -8.55
C THR A 167 -19.12 -20.51 -9.53
N GLU A 168 -18.65 -20.27 -10.75
CA GLU A 168 -18.42 -21.31 -11.75
C GLU A 168 -17.34 -22.30 -11.27
N SER A 169 -16.23 -21.79 -10.75
CA SER A 169 -15.11 -22.60 -10.27
C SER A 169 -15.44 -23.46 -9.05
N MET A 170 -16.45 -23.08 -8.27
CA MET A 170 -16.93 -23.91 -7.15
C MET A 170 -17.49 -25.26 -7.61
N SER A 171 -18.01 -25.35 -8.84
CA SER A 171 -18.50 -26.62 -9.41
C SER A 171 -17.38 -27.61 -9.74
N ALA A 172 -16.16 -27.11 -9.97
CA ALA A 172 -14.97 -27.92 -10.27
C ALA A 172 -14.21 -28.35 -9.00
N LEU A 173 -14.65 -27.92 -7.81
CA LEU A 173 -14.06 -28.35 -6.56
C LEU A 173 -14.43 -29.81 -6.25
N PRO A 174 -13.59 -30.54 -5.50
CA PRO A 174 -13.98 -31.85 -5.01
C PRO A 174 -15.25 -31.75 -4.15
N GLU A 175 -16.04 -32.82 -4.15
CA GLU A 175 -17.41 -32.82 -3.60
C GLU A 175 -17.50 -32.23 -2.19
N LYS A 176 -16.58 -32.61 -1.29
CA LYS A 176 -16.55 -32.15 0.11
C LYS A 176 -16.32 -30.66 0.23
N GLU A 177 -15.34 -30.15 -0.50
CA GLU A 177 -15.01 -28.74 -0.59
C GLU A 177 -16.18 -27.93 -1.19
N ALA A 178 -16.81 -28.46 -2.24
CA ALA A 178 -17.91 -27.81 -2.95
C ALA A 178 -19.15 -27.64 -2.05
N TYR A 179 -19.64 -28.70 -1.39
CA TYR A 179 -20.83 -28.56 -0.55
C TYR A 179 -20.57 -27.71 0.69
N ILE A 180 -19.37 -27.76 1.29
CA ILE A 180 -19.03 -26.93 2.44
C ILE A 180 -19.06 -25.45 2.07
N LEU A 181 -18.46 -25.07 0.94
CA LEU A 181 -18.52 -23.68 0.49
C LEU A 181 -19.95 -23.26 0.10
N ASN A 182 -20.73 -24.14 -0.53
CA ASN A 182 -22.14 -23.84 -0.84
C ASN A 182 -22.98 -23.60 0.43
N ASP A 183 -22.84 -24.44 1.45
CA ASP A 183 -23.54 -24.27 2.73
C ASP A 183 -23.08 -22.96 3.43
N ILE A 184 -21.80 -22.61 3.28
CA ILE A 184 -21.29 -21.31 3.74
C ILE A 184 -22.00 -20.17 3.00
N CYS A 185 -22.06 -20.21 1.67
CA CYS A 185 -22.71 -19.16 0.87
C CYS A 185 -24.19 -18.99 1.23
N LYS A 186 -24.87 -20.09 1.62
CA LYS A 186 -26.26 -20.08 2.07
C LYS A 186 -26.51 -19.47 3.45
N GLY A 187 -25.47 -19.09 4.18
CA GLY A 187 -25.62 -18.48 5.51
C GLY A 187 -25.16 -19.35 6.68
N MET A 188 -24.84 -20.63 6.46
CA MET A 188 -24.64 -21.59 7.56
C MET A 188 -23.32 -21.40 8.31
N THR A 189 -23.39 -21.45 9.63
CA THR A 189 -22.20 -21.45 10.48
C THR A 189 -21.40 -22.75 10.33
N LEU A 190 -20.11 -22.72 10.62
CA LEU A 190 -19.27 -23.93 10.57
C LEU A 190 -19.76 -25.02 11.54
N LYS A 191 -20.44 -24.64 12.63
CA LYS A 191 -21.04 -25.57 13.59
C LYS A 191 -22.28 -26.26 13.00
N GLU A 192 -23.15 -25.50 12.35
CA GLU A 192 -24.33 -26.07 11.67
C GLU A 192 -23.91 -27.02 10.54
N ILE A 193 -22.91 -26.65 9.76
CA ILE A 193 -22.35 -27.50 8.70
C ILE A 193 -21.76 -28.79 9.29
N ALA A 194 -21.01 -28.68 10.38
CA ALA A 194 -20.43 -29.85 11.06
C ALA A 194 -21.51 -30.85 11.49
N ILE A 195 -22.59 -30.35 12.09
CA ILE A 195 -23.74 -31.18 12.51
C ILE A 195 -24.44 -31.78 11.29
N GLN A 196 -24.79 -30.97 10.29
CA GLN A 196 -25.54 -31.42 9.11
C GLN A 196 -24.77 -32.43 8.27
N ARG A 197 -23.44 -32.29 8.17
CA ARG A 197 -22.58 -33.12 7.31
C ARG A 197 -21.89 -34.25 8.08
N ASN A 198 -22.21 -34.41 9.37
CA ASN A 198 -21.59 -35.38 10.27
C ASN A 198 -20.04 -35.32 10.22
N LEU A 199 -19.50 -34.11 10.28
CA LEU A 199 -18.07 -33.83 10.29
C LEU A 199 -17.67 -33.20 11.63
N SER A 200 -16.41 -33.37 12.02
CA SER A 200 -15.86 -32.56 13.10
C SER A 200 -15.72 -31.10 12.64
N LEU A 201 -15.81 -30.15 13.58
CA LEU A 201 -15.57 -28.73 13.29
C LEU A 201 -14.20 -28.49 12.64
N SER A 202 -13.19 -29.26 13.05
CA SER A 202 -11.85 -29.25 12.45
C SER A 202 -11.86 -29.75 11.01
N GLY A 203 -12.63 -30.81 10.70
CA GLY A 203 -12.81 -31.31 9.35
C GLY A 203 -13.46 -30.29 8.42
N VAL A 204 -14.51 -29.60 8.89
CA VAL A 204 -15.15 -28.51 8.13
C VAL A 204 -14.16 -27.38 7.86
N LYS A 205 -13.39 -26.96 8.87
CA LYS A 205 -12.34 -25.93 8.71
C LYS A 205 -11.27 -26.35 7.70
N LEU A 206 -10.83 -27.60 7.73
CA LEU A 206 -9.83 -28.14 6.82
C LEU A 206 -10.31 -28.08 5.37
N HIS A 207 -11.48 -28.64 5.09
CA HIS A 207 -12.06 -28.64 3.74
C HIS A 207 -12.37 -27.23 3.26
N ARG A 208 -12.91 -26.35 4.12
CA ARG A 208 -13.08 -24.92 3.79
C ARG A 208 -11.75 -24.29 3.37
N ASN A 209 -10.71 -24.41 4.19
CA ASN A 209 -9.42 -23.78 3.91
C ASN A 209 -8.79 -24.34 2.63
N ARG A 210 -8.94 -25.64 2.36
CA ARG A 210 -8.50 -26.27 1.11
C ARG A 210 -9.26 -25.71 -0.10
N ALA A 211 -10.58 -25.62 -0.01
CA ALA A 211 -11.42 -25.04 -1.05
C ALA A 211 -11.03 -23.58 -1.36
N GLN A 212 -10.90 -22.76 -0.32
CA GLN A 212 -10.48 -21.36 -0.43
C GLN A 212 -9.09 -21.24 -1.07
N ARG A 213 -8.14 -22.10 -0.69
CA ARG A 213 -6.81 -22.11 -1.30
C ARG A 213 -6.86 -22.40 -2.80
N LEU A 214 -7.61 -23.43 -3.20
CA LEU A 214 -7.77 -23.81 -4.62
C LEU A 214 -8.37 -22.67 -5.44
N LEU A 215 -9.43 -22.04 -4.93
CA LEU A 215 -10.06 -20.89 -5.61
C LEU A 215 -9.08 -19.70 -5.71
N ARG A 216 -8.35 -19.37 -4.63
CA ARG A 216 -7.35 -18.29 -4.66
C ARG A 216 -6.23 -18.58 -5.65
N GLU A 217 -5.74 -19.82 -5.73
CA GLU A 217 -4.72 -20.24 -6.71
C GLU A 217 -5.23 -20.11 -8.16
N LEU A 218 -6.49 -20.49 -8.42
CA LEU A 218 -7.13 -20.30 -9.71
C LEU A 218 -7.22 -18.81 -10.08
N LEU A 219 -7.70 -17.96 -9.17
CA LEU A 219 -7.79 -16.52 -9.40
C LEU A 219 -6.41 -15.88 -9.61
N LYS A 220 -5.39 -16.31 -8.85
CA LYS A 220 -4.01 -15.88 -9.06
C LYS A 220 -3.49 -16.27 -10.44
N SER A 221 -3.77 -17.49 -10.92
CA SER A 221 -3.30 -17.92 -12.23
C SER A 221 -3.98 -17.16 -13.37
N ARG A 222 -5.28 -16.84 -13.23
CA ARG A 222 -6.03 -15.97 -14.15
C ARG A 222 -5.41 -14.57 -14.20
N LEU A 223 -5.07 -13.99 -13.05
CA LEU A 223 -4.43 -12.67 -12.98
C LEU A 223 -2.96 -12.67 -13.38
N GLY A 224 -2.23 -13.77 -13.17
CA GLY A 224 -0.79 -13.87 -13.46
C GLY A 224 -0.47 -13.56 -14.91
N LYS A 225 -1.41 -13.80 -15.83
CA LYS A 225 -1.30 -13.40 -17.24
C LYS A 225 -1.34 -11.86 -17.45
N LYS A 226 -2.11 -11.13 -16.63
CA LYS A 226 -2.22 -9.64 -16.68
C LYS A 226 -1.12 -8.96 -15.85
N LYS A 227 -0.78 -9.47 -14.65
CA LYS A 227 0.33 -8.95 -13.84
C LYS A 227 1.69 -9.04 -14.56
N ASN A 228 1.91 -10.09 -15.34
CA ASN A 228 3.11 -10.20 -16.20
C ASN A 228 3.08 -9.23 -17.40
N TYR A 229 1.92 -8.69 -17.77
CA TYR A 229 1.80 -7.65 -18.78
C TYR A 229 2.00 -6.25 -18.17
N ASP A 230 1.38 -5.95 -17.03
CA ASP A 230 1.57 -4.66 -16.33
C ASP A 230 2.98 -4.49 -15.76
N ARG A 231 3.64 -5.58 -15.32
CA ARG A 231 5.08 -5.57 -14.97
C ARG A 231 6.01 -5.33 -16.17
N ARG A 232 5.53 -5.45 -17.41
CA ARG A 232 6.31 -5.09 -18.61
C ARG A 232 6.23 -3.60 -18.92
N GLN A 233 5.29 -2.86 -18.34
CA GLN A 233 5.34 -1.40 -18.35
C GLN A 233 6.28 -0.97 -17.23
N ALA A 234 7.42 -0.38 -17.61
CA ALA A 234 8.39 0.15 -16.67
C ALA A 234 7.70 1.15 -15.73
N ARG A 235 7.69 0.86 -14.43
CA ARG A 235 7.28 1.82 -13.41
C ARG A 235 8.54 2.52 -12.94
N ILE A 236 8.68 3.78 -13.36
CA ILE A 236 9.89 4.57 -13.12
C ILE A 236 9.73 5.34 -11.80
N CYS A 237 10.79 5.33 -10.98
CA CYS A 237 10.97 6.26 -9.87
C CYS A 237 12.05 7.27 -10.24
N GLY A 238 11.71 8.55 -10.28
CA GLY A 238 12.65 9.64 -10.49
C GLY A 238 13.36 10.03 -9.20
N VAL A 239 14.64 10.39 -9.29
CA VAL A 239 15.42 10.93 -8.18
C VAL A 239 16.20 12.13 -8.67
N PHE A 240 15.95 13.29 -8.04
CA PHE A 240 16.61 14.55 -8.40
C PHE A 240 16.58 15.56 -7.25
N GLY A 241 17.57 16.44 -7.21
CA GLY A 241 17.68 17.53 -6.24
C GLY A 241 17.77 17.03 -4.80
N LEU A 242 18.46 15.92 -4.51
CA LEU A 242 18.65 15.46 -3.13
C LEU A 242 19.67 16.32 -2.38
N GLY A 243 20.72 16.74 -3.08
CA GLY A 243 21.84 17.50 -2.50
C GLY A 243 22.57 16.72 -1.40
N ASP A 244 23.19 17.43 -0.46
CA ASP A 244 23.93 16.80 0.63
C ASP A 244 23.00 16.23 1.71
N LEU A 245 22.70 14.95 1.60
CA LEU A 245 21.90 14.23 2.58
C LEU A 245 22.73 13.84 3.82
N SER A 246 22.10 13.97 5.00
CA SER A 246 22.61 13.40 6.24
C SER A 246 22.57 11.87 6.22
N GLY A 247 23.32 11.21 7.10
CA GLY A 247 23.30 9.74 7.23
C GLY A 247 21.90 9.19 7.53
N TYR A 248 21.09 9.90 8.31
CA TYR A 248 19.70 9.54 8.59
C TYR A 248 18.82 9.62 7.35
N ASN A 249 18.93 10.69 6.56
CA ASN A 249 18.15 10.86 5.34
C ASN A 249 18.52 9.79 4.30
N LEU A 250 19.81 9.43 4.19
CA LEU A 250 20.26 8.34 3.33
C LEU A 250 19.67 6.98 3.76
N SER A 251 19.63 6.69 5.07
CA SER A 251 18.98 5.48 5.57
C SER A 251 17.49 5.45 5.24
N PHE A 252 16.81 6.58 5.43
CA PHE A 252 15.39 6.72 5.10
C PHE A 252 15.13 6.51 3.61
N VAL A 253 15.91 7.15 2.73
CA VAL A 253 15.79 6.98 1.28
C VAL A 253 16.04 5.53 0.86
N THR A 254 16.99 4.84 1.52
CA THR A 254 17.23 3.41 1.27
C THR A 254 15.98 2.58 1.54
N THR A 255 15.38 2.74 2.72
CA THR A 255 14.13 2.06 3.10
C THR A 255 12.99 2.42 2.15
N LEU A 256 12.91 3.69 1.74
CA LEU A 256 11.91 4.15 0.80
C LEU A 256 12.03 3.46 -0.56
N ILE A 257 13.23 3.39 -1.13
CA ILE A 257 13.49 2.69 -2.41
C ILE A 257 13.12 1.22 -2.29
N ASP A 258 13.50 0.56 -1.20
CA ASP A 258 13.16 -0.85 -0.97
C ASP A 258 11.64 -1.07 -0.92
N ILE A 259 10.89 -0.18 -0.25
CA ILE A 259 9.42 -0.20 -0.24
C ILE A 259 8.85 0.00 -1.65
N LEU A 260 9.34 1.01 -2.38
CA LEU A 260 8.86 1.35 -3.72
C LEU A 260 9.09 0.20 -4.73
N ILE A 261 10.23 -0.47 -4.67
CA ILE A 261 10.53 -1.61 -5.52
C ILE A 261 9.63 -2.81 -5.15
N ASN A 262 9.62 -3.20 -3.87
CA ASN A 262 9.01 -4.45 -3.45
C ASN A 262 7.47 -4.40 -3.40
N GLU A 263 6.91 -3.27 -2.97
CA GLU A 263 5.48 -3.17 -2.67
C GLU A 263 4.72 -2.34 -3.72
N TYR A 264 5.37 -1.35 -4.34
CA TYR A 264 4.77 -0.51 -5.38
C TYR A 264 5.18 -0.92 -6.81
N GLY A 265 6.07 -1.92 -6.92
CA GLY A 265 6.46 -2.54 -8.19
C GLY A 265 7.28 -1.63 -9.09
N ILE A 266 8.07 -0.73 -8.52
CA ILE A 266 9.04 0.07 -9.27
C ILE A 266 10.10 -0.86 -9.88
N THR A 267 10.30 -0.73 -11.19
CA THR A 267 11.24 -1.54 -11.97
C THR A 267 12.48 -0.76 -12.39
N ASP A 268 12.34 0.56 -12.51
CA ASP A 268 13.37 1.44 -13.05
C ASP A 268 13.54 2.66 -12.13
N ILE A 269 14.78 3.05 -11.86
CA ILE A 269 15.13 4.24 -11.07
C ILE A 269 15.91 5.18 -11.97
N TRP A 270 15.34 6.35 -12.24
CA TRP A 270 15.99 7.39 -13.04
C TRP A 270 16.61 8.42 -12.13
N VAL A 271 17.93 8.59 -12.21
CA VAL A 271 18.71 9.44 -11.30
C VAL A 271 19.28 10.60 -12.09
N GLU A 272 19.08 11.83 -11.61
CA GLU A 272 19.70 13.01 -12.20
C GLU A 272 21.21 13.02 -11.93
N GLU A 273 21.96 13.55 -12.90
CA GLU A 273 23.44 13.66 -12.90
C GLU A 273 24.06 13.99 -11.55
N LYS A 274 23.65 15.07 -10.87
CA LYS A 274 24.27 15.52 -9.62
C LYS A 274 24.08 14.51 -8.49
N ASP A 275 22.89 13.93 -8.38
CA ASP A 275 22.59 12.94 -7.34
C ASP A 275 23.23 11.60 -7.64
N GLY A 276 23.40 11.27 -8.93
CA GLY A 276 24.10 10.07 -9.40
C GLY A 276 25.63 10.10 -9.19
N PHE A 277 26.20 11.23 -8.76
CA PHE A 277 27.60 11.28 -8.32
C PHE A 277 27.74 11.65 -6.84
N SER A 278 26.64 11.66 -6.10
CA SER A 278 26.61 12.00 -4.68
C SER A 278 26.76 10.77 -3.77
N LYS A 279 26.73 10.97 -2.45
CA LYS A 279 26.70 9.89 -1.45
C LYS A 279 25.48 8.96 -1.61
N PHE A 280 24.44 9.42 -2.31
CA PHE A 280 23.26 8.62 -2.65
C PHE A 280 23.60 7.36 -3.47
N VAL A 281 24.69 7.37 -4.24
CA VAL A 281 25.13 6.19 -5.00
C VAL A 281 25.35 4.97 -4.09
N LEU A 282 25.84 5.19 -2.87
CA LEU A 282 26.03 4.09 -1.90
C LEU A 282 24.70 3.46 -1.48
N THR A 283 23.65 4.28 -1.34
CA THR A 283 22.28 3.82 -1.11
C THR A 283 21.76 3.02 -2.29
N LEU A 284 21.94 3.53 -3.52
CA LEU A 284 21.54 2.82 -4.74
C LEU A 284 22.27 1.48 -4.86
N MET A 285 23.58 1.43 -4.62
CA MET A 285 24.36 0.18 -4.67
C MET A 285 23.82 -0.87 -3.69
N LYS A 286 23.47 -0.45 -2.46
CA LYS A 286 22.91 -1.36 -1.46
C LYS A 286 21.57 -1.94 -1.92
N SER A 287 20.65 -1.09 -2.38
CA SER A 287 19.35 -1.54 -2.90
C SER A 287 19.50 -2.32 -4.21
N TYR A 288 20.45 -2.00 -5.07
CA TYR A 288 20.76 -2.69 -6.33
C TYR A 288 21.32 -4.11 -6.11
N CYS A 289 22.15 -4.31 -5.08
CA CYS A 289 22.64 -5.65 -4.73
C CYS A 289 21.52 -6.58 -4.19
N ILE A 290 20.46 -6.00 -3.61
CA ILE A 290 19.37 -6.75 -2.97
C ILE A 290 18.19 -6.91 -3.94
N ASN A 291 17.90 -5.88 -4.73
CA ASN A 291 16.72 -5.76 -5.58
C ASN A 291 17.11 -5.63 -7.05
N LYS A 292 16.34 -6.23 -7.97
CA LYS A 292 16.62 -6.24 -9.41
C LYS A 292 16.09 -5.01 -10.17
N ALA A 293 16.02 -3.84 -9.54
CA ALA A 293 15.57 -2.63 -10.22
C ALA A 293 16.69 -2.09 -11.13
N ARG A 294 16.34 -1.70 -12.35
CA ARG A 294 17.27 -1.10 -13.31
C ARG A 294 17.57 0.34 -12.90
N VAL A 295 18.83 0.74 -12.85
CA VAL A 295 19.20 2.14 -12.54
C VAL A 295 19.68 2.83 -13.81
N THR A 296 19.01 3.93 -14.16
CA THR A 296 19.32 4.75 -15.33
C THR A 296 19.80 6.12 -14.89
N LEU A 297 21.00 6.51 -15.32
CA LEU A 297 21.52 7.85 -15.06
C LEU A 297 21.10 8.81 -16.18
N VAL A 298 20.54 9.96 -15.82
CA VAL A 298 20.13 11.00 -16.77
C VAL A 298 21.15 12.13 -16.72
N VAL A 299 22.00 12.22 -17.75
CA VAL A 299 23.14 13.14 -17.78
C VAL A 299 23.00 14.21 -18.87
N ARG A 300 23.66 15.34 -18.65
CA ARG A 300 24.00 16.24 -19.75
C ARG A 300 25.11 15.61 -20.58
N GLN A 301 25.05 15.71 -21.90
CA GLN A 301 26.16 15.24 -22.74
C GLN A 301 27.46 15.95 -22.34
N ALA A 302 28.42 15.21 -21.79
CA ALA A 302 29.81 15.63 -21.67
C ALA A 302 30.60 15.05 -22.85
N GLU A 303 31.58 15.78 -23.38
CA GLU A 303 32.35 15.45 -24.58
C GLU A 303 33.20 14.16 -24.48
N ASN A 304 33.18 13.45 -23.35
CA ASN A 304 34.00 12.25 -23.13
C ASN A 304 33.14 11.04 -22.75
N ASN A 305 33.46 9.90 -23.37
CA ASN A 305 32.92 8.57 -23.06
C ASN A 305 33.15 8.22 -21.58
N CYS A 306 32.21 8.55 -20.71
CA CYS A 306 32.21 8.07 -19.34
C CYS A 306 31.95 6.55 -19.35
N LEU A 307 32.92 5.77 -18.89
CA LEU A 307 32.71 4.37 -18.54
C LEU A 307 31.89 4.34 -17.24
N PHE A 308 30.61 4.05 -17.34
CA PHE A 308 29.73 3.94 -16.18
C PHE A 308 29.89 2.56 -15.55
N VAL A 309 30.26 2.55 -14.27
CA VAL A 309 30.41 1.37 -13.42
C VAL A 309 29.11 1.20 -12.63
N PRO A 310 28.72 -0.01 -12.20
CA PRO A 310 27.59 -0.22 -11.30
C PRO A 310 27.50 0.82 -10.17
N PRO A 311 26.29 1.29 -9.83
CA PRO A 311 25.02 0.59 -10.04
C PRO A 311 24.27 0.94 -11.33
N TYR A 312 24.85 1.68 -12.28
CA TYR A 312 24.14 2.12 -13.50
C TYR A 312 24.06 1.04 -14.58
N ASP A 313 22.85 0.68 -14.98
CA ASP A 313 22.55 -0.25 -16.07
C ASP A 313 22.34 0.45 -17.42
N ASP A 314 22.01 1.74 -17.40
CA ASP A 314 21.75 2.55 -18.59
C ASP A 314 22.02 4.03 -18.37
N VAL A 315 22.16 4.77 -19.46
CA VAL A 315 22.37 6.22 -19.43
C VAL A 315 21.53 6.90 -20.50
N ILE A 316 20.72 7.88 -20.08
CA ILE A 316 19.99 8.77 -20.98
C ILE A 316 20.77 10.07 -21.08
N ILE A 317 21.31 10.32 -22.27
CA ILE A 317 22.02 11.56 -22.59
C ILE A 317 21.01 12.60 -23.09
N THR A 318 21.04 13.78 -22.49
CA THR A 318 20.16 14.90 -22.86
C THR A 318 20.98 16.17 -23.12
N HIS A 319 20.50 17.02 -24.03
CA HIS A 319 21.06 18.36 -24.26
C HIS A 319 20.43 19.43 -23.35
N SER A 320 19.56 18.99 -22.44
CA SER A 320 18.72 19.88 -21.67
C SER A 320 19.42 20.33 -20.38
N ASP A 321 19.09 21.54 -19.94
CA ASP A 321 19.50 22.05 -18.64
C ASP A 321 18.92 21.21 -17.48
N PHE A 322 19.34 21.51 -16.26
CA PHE A 322 18.91 20.80 -15.05
C PHE A 322 17.38 20.76 -14.91
N GLU A 323 16.70 21.89 -15.12
CA GLU A 323 15.25 21.98 -15.04
C GLU A 323 14.57 21.03 -16.04
N ASN A 324 14.96 21.09 -17.30
CA ASN A 324 14.36 20.27 -18.35
C ASN A 324 14.67 18.77 -18.18
N ARG A 325 15.85 18.41 -17.62
CA ARG A 325 16.12 17.03 -17.20
C ARG A 325 15.16 16.58 -16.11
N CYS A 326 14.98 17.39 -15.07
CA CYS A 326 14.03 17.09 -13.99
C CYS A 326 12.60 16.94 -14.53
N ARG A 327 12.14 17.85 -15.40
CA ARG A 327 10.82 17.74 -16.06
C ARG A 327 10.68 16.45 -16.86
N SER A 328 11.73 16.04 -17.58
CA SER A 328 11.73 14.77 -18.30
C SER A 328 11.61 13.58 -17.35
N ILE A 329 12.36 13.57 -16.24
CA ILE A 329 12.27 12.52 -15.21
C ILE A 329 10.86 12.48 -14.62
N ILE A 330 10.33 13.62 -14.19
CA ILE A 330 8.98 13.78 -13.61
C ILE A 330 7.91 13.20 -14.54
N LYS A 331 7.96 13.56 -15.83
CA LYS A 331 6.97 13.14 -16.84
C LYS A 331 6.86 11.63 -17.00
N HIS A 332 7.97 10.90 -16.85
CA HIS A 332 8.00 9.44 -17.05
C HIS A 332 7.83 8.68 -15.73
N SER A 333 7.92 9.37 -14.60
CA SER A 333 7.95 8.75 -13.28
C SER A 333 6.55 8.56 -12.69
N VAL A 334 6.39 7.51 -11.90
CA VAL A 334 5.22 7.34 -11.02
C VAL A 334 5.48 7.97 -9.66
N PHE A 335 6.72 7.88 -9.17
CA PHE A 335 7.18 8.52 -7.94
C PHE A 335 8.41 9.36 -8.22
N CYS A 336 8.55 10.49 -7.55
CA CYS A 336 9.78 11.29 -7.58
C CYS A 336 10.27 11.53 -6.16
N ILE A 337 11.52 11.16 -5.88
CA ILE A 337 12.18 11.44 -4.60
C ILE A 337 13.04 12.69 -4.77
N THR A 338 12.81 13.68 -3.93
CA THR A 338 13.54 14.95 -3.99
C THR A 338 13.70 15.56 -2.59
N ASN A 339 14.57 16.56 -2.46
CA ASN A 339 14.76 17.33 -1.24
C ASN A 339 14.42 18.80 -1.51
N LEU A 340 13.18 19.20 -1.21
CA LEU A 340 12.69 20.56 -1.52
C LEU A 340 13.27 21.65 -0.61
N SER A 341 13.99 21.29 0.47
CA SER A 341 14.70 22.29 1.28
C SER A 341 16.04 22.70 0.68
N ASN A 342 16.63 21.86 -0.20
CA ASN A 342 17.95 22.12 -0.76
C ASN A 342 17.93 23.02 -2.00
N ASP A 343 16.88 22.95 -2.82
CA ASP A 343 16.77 23.77 -4.02
C ASP A 343 15.32 24.22 -4.25
N LEU A 344 15.05 25.49 -3.94
CA LEU A 344 13.72 26.09 -4.12
C LEU A 344 13.31 26.20 -5.59
N SER A 345 14.25 26.15 -6.54
CA SER A 345 13.92 26.10 -7.97
C SER A 345 13.16 24.82 -8.31
N VAL A 346 13.41 23.72 -7.58
CA VAL A 346 12.72 22.43 -7.74
C VAL A 346 11.23 22.53 -7.50
N LYS A 347 10.80 23.38 -6.57
CA LYS A 347 9.37 23.62 -6.32
C LYS A 347 8.68 24.23 -7.54
N GLN A 348 9.35 25.13 -8.26
CA GLN A 348 8.77 25.90 -9.37
C GLN A 348 8.44 25.05 -10.60
N PHE A 349 9.13 23.92 -10.81
CA PHE A 349 8.87 23.02 -11.94
C PHE A 349 8.10 21.74 -11.58
N ILE A 350 7.90 21.47 -10.29
CA ILE A 350 6.94 20.45 -9.81
C ILE A 350 5.51 20.98 -9.90
N GLU A 351 5.28 22.27 -9.64
CA GLU A 351 3.95 22.88 -9.55
C GLU A 351 3.15 23.14 -10.86
N PRO A 352 3.64 22.84 -12.08
CA PRO A 352 2.79 22.93 -13.27
C PRO A 352 2.72 21.68 -14.16
N SER A 353 3.01 20.46 -13.68
CA SER A 353 2.64 19.26 -14.46
C SER A 353 1.12 19.00 -14.37
N ARG A 354 0.35 19.74 -15.17
CA ARG A 354 -1.05 19.45 -15.52
C ARG A 354 -1.16 18.21 -16.42
N ASP A 355 -0.33 17.20 -16.18
CA ASP A 355 -0.46 15.91 -16.85
C ASP A 355 -1.67 15.18 -16.27
N GLU A 356 -2.35 14.37 -17.09
CA GLU A 356 -3.51 13.57 -16.66
C GLU A 356 -3.16 12.58 -15.52
N ASN A 357 -1.87 12.32 -15.28
CA ASN A 357 -1.35 11.50 -14.18
C ASN A 357 -0.05 12.09 -13.61
N PRO A 358 -0.10 13.04 -12.68
CA PRO A 358 1.10 13.59 -12.06
C PRO A 358 1.82 12.53 -11.19
N PRO A 359 3.16 12.55 -11.10
CA PRO A 359 3.89 11.68 -10.21
C PRO A 359 3.65 12.04 -8.75
N PHE A 360 3.81 11.05 -7.86
CA PHE A 360 3.86 11.29 -6.43
C PHE A 360 5.21 11.87 -6.03
N ILE A 361 5.22 13.12 -5.58
CA ILE A 361 6.42 13.76 -5.06
C ILE A 361 6.61 13.35 -3.60
N ILE A 362 7.79 12.77 -3.32
CA ILE A 362 8.24 12.41 -1.99
C ILE A 362 9.38 13.34 -1.61
N ASP A 363 9.07 14.32 -0.77
CA ASP A 363 10.03 15.26 -0.24
C ASP A 363 10.67 14.71 1.05
N VAL A 364 11.95 14.36 0.95
CA VAL A 364 12.69 13.75 2.06
C VAL A 364 13.04 14.75 3.16
N SER A 365 12.94 16.06 2.90
CA SER A 365 13.18 17.10 3.93
C SER A 365 12.10 17.12 5.01
N ASN A 366 10.87 16.71 4.67
CA ASN A 366 9.75 16.63 5.61
C ASN A 366 9.88 15.45 6.59
N TYR A 367 10.85 14.56 6.38
CA TYR A 367 11.14 13.46 7.29
C TYR A 367 12.19 13.90 8.32
N SER A 368 11.74 14.56 9.38
CA SER A 368 12.53 14.66 10.61
C SER A 368 12.21 13.44 11.47
N PRO A 369 13.18 12.57 11.82
CA PRO A 369 12.94 11.56 12.83
C PRO A 369 12.55 12.30 14.11
N LYS A 370 11.30 12.13 14.56
CA LYS A 370 10.93 12.55 15.90
C LYS A 370 11.79 11.73 16.83
N ILE A 371 12.82 12.35 17.42
CA ILE A 371 13.56 11.76 18.53
C ILE A 371 12.51 11.50 19.59
N ILE A 372 12.07 10.25 19.70
CA ILE A 372 11.34 9.80 20.87
C ILE A 372 12.41 9.81 21.95
N THR A 373 12.49 10.91 22.69
CA THR A 373 13.18 10.92 23.98
C THR A 373 12.48 9.85 24.80
N LEU A 374 13.12 8.69 24.92
CA LEU A 374 12.80 7.74 25.97
C LEU A 374 13.05 8.52 27.27
N HIS A 375 11.99 9.04 27.87
CA HIS A 375 12.05 9.47 29.26
C HIS A 375 12.40 8.22 30.06
N THR A 376 13.69 8.08 30.37
CA THR A 376 14.15 7.23 31.44
C THR A 376 13.71 7.89 32.73
N ASP A 377 12.44 7.72 33.10
CA ASP A 377 12.01 7.82 34.49
C ASP A 377 12.56 6.58 35.20
N GLN A 378 13.87 6.60 35.44
CA GLN A 378 14.47 5.87 36.54
C GLN A 378 14.64 6.88 37.67
N GLU A 379 13.63 7.01 38.51
CA GLU A 379 13.91 7.35 39.90
C GLU A 379 14.84 6.25 40.47
N PRO A 380 16.02 6.59 41.00
CA PRO A 380 16.83 5.62 41.69
C PRO A 380 16.13 5.25 43.01
N PRO A 381 16.17 3.98 43.45
CA PRO A 381 15.58 3.60 44.72
C PRO A 381 16.45 4.15 45.85
N ARG A 382 15.92 5.11 46.60
CA ARG A 382 15.71 5.04 48.07
C ARG A 382 15.11 6.32 48.62
#